data_AF-A0A940FEM3-F1
#
_entry.id   AF-A0A940FEM3-F1
#
_cell.length_a   1.000
_cell.length_b   1.000
_cell.length_c   1.000
_cell.angle_alpha   90.00
_cell.angle_beta   90.00
_cell.angle_gamma   90.00
#
_symmetry.space_group_name_H-M   'P 1'
#
loop_
_entity.id
_entity.type
_entity.pdbx_description
1 polymer ?
#
loop_
_entity_poly.entity_id
_entity_poly.type
_entity_poly.pdbx_seq_one_letter_code
_entity_poly.pdbx_strand_id
1 'polypeptide(L)'
;MRVQNPVGIVVTKIITPDLAKAIGTISVTVGRYERDEVKPSIEVAAKIADALEVSLDYLTGNTDLLLEKSMVKRIADIQQLPEDEQAHLFALMDAFLRDHKTKKAYAQ
;
A
#
# COMPACT_ATOMS: atom_id res chain seq x y z
N MET A 1 -19.21 18.64 -7.97
CA MET A 1 -19.17 17.48 -7.04
C MET A 1 -17.74 17.37 -6.55
N ARG A 2 -17.45 17.80 -5.32
CA ARG A 2 -16.09 17.71 -4.76
C ARG A 2 -15.80 16.24 -4.51
N VAL A 3 -14.87 15.67 -5.26
CA VAL A 3 -14.29 14.37 -4.93
C VAL A 3 -13.56 14.59 -3.62
N GLN A 4 -14.13 14.07 -2.54
CA GLN A 4 -13.49 14.01 -1.23
C GLN A 4 -12.26 13.12 -1.42
N ASN A 5 -11.09 13.75 -1.47
CA ASN A 5 -9.81 13.06 -1.60
C ASN A 5 -9.65 12.15 -0.38
N PRO A 6 -9.62 10.80 -0.50
CA PRO A 6 -9.72 9.89 0.63
C PRO A 6 -8.46 9.84 1.50
N VAL A 7 -7.40 10.57 1.12
CA VAL A 7 -6.11 10.62 1.84
C VAL A 7 -6.27 11.06 3.30
N GLY A 8 -7.30 11.84 3.60
CA GLY A 8 -7.60 12.28 4.96
C GLY A 8 -8.06 11.18 5.93
N ILE A 9 -8.55 10.03 5.44
CA ILE A 9 -9.25 9.03 6.27
C ILE A 9 -8.31 7.97 6.85
N VAL A 10 -7.23 7.61 6.16
CA VAL A 10 -6.29 6.58 6.67
C VAL A 10 -5.39 7.15 7.78
N VAL A 11 -5.02 8.43 7.67
CA VAL A 11 -4.12 9.11 8.62
C VAL A 11 -4.83 9.46 9.93
N THR A 12 -6.15 9.74 9.92
CA THR A 12 -6.86 10.29 11.09
C THR A 12 -7.09 9.31 12.25
N LYS A 13 -6.78 8.01 12.10
CA LYS A 13 -7.17 7.02 13.11
C LYS A 13 -6.02 6.18 13.69
N ILE A 14 -4.79 6.32 13.18
CA ILE A 14 -3.72 5.35 13.45
C ILE A 14 -2.36 6.01 13.75
N ILE A 15 -2.32 7.22 14.33
CA ILE A 15 -1.06 7.76 14.87
C ILE A 15 -1.09 7.91 16.38
N THR A 16 -0.78 6.81 17.06
CA THR A 16 -0.56 6.75 18.51
C THR A 16 0.83 7.26 18.89
N PRO A 17 1.08 7.57 20.18
CA PRO A 17 2.43 7.88 20.70
C PRO A 17 3.50 6.85 20.30
N ASP A 18 3.09 5.61 20.07
CA ASP A 18 3.96 4.53 19.62
C ASP A 18 4.51 4.76 18.21
N LEU A 19 3.73 5.36 17.30
CA LEU A 19 4.21 5.69 15.96
C LEU A 19 5.21 6.85 16.00
N ALA A 20 4.99 7.86 16.87
CA ALA A 20 5.96 8.95 17.06
C ALA A 20 7.33 8.39 17.47
N LYS A 21 7.33 7.42 18.40
CA LYS A 21 8.54 6.69 18.79
C LYS A 21 9.13 5.88 17.63
N ALA A 22 8.30 5.17 16.86
CA ALA A 22 8.75 4.34 15.75
C ALA A 22 9.43 5.14 14.63
N ILE A 23 8.95 6.36 14.34
CA ILE A 23 9.53 7.21 13.29
C ILE A 23 10.57 8.22 13.81
N GLY A 24 10.91 8.15 15.11
CA GLY A 24 11.93 8.99 15.73
C GLY A 24 11.54 10.47 15.87
N THR A 25 10.26 10.74 16.12
CA THR A 25 9.74 12.11 16.30
C THR A 25 8.91 12.25 17.59
N ILE A 26 8.39 13.45 17.84
CA ILE A 26 7.51 13.74 18.98
C ILE A 26 6.05 13.78 18.54
N SER A 27 5.13 13.44 19.45
CA SER A 27 3.68 13.39 19.17
C SER A 27 3.12 14.72 18.66
N VAL A 28 3.72 15.85 19.04
CA VAL A 28 3.32 17.18 18.53
C VAL A 28 3.57 17.29 17.02
N THR A 29 4.75 16.84 16.55
CA THR A 29 5.12 16.90 15.13
C THR A 29 4.22 16.00 14.29
N VAL A 30 3.93 14.81 14.80
CA VAL A 30 2.92 13.91 14.22
C VAL A 30 1.59 14.63 14.02
N GLY A 31 1.07 15.28 15.07
CA GLY A 31 -0.23 15.95 14.97
C GLY A 31 -0.24 17.07 13.94
N ARG A 32 0.91 17.70 13.67
CA ARG A 32 1.05 18.69 12.58
C ARG A 32 0.93 18.04 11.20
N TYR A 33 1.42 16.80 11.03
CA TYR A 33 1.23 16.04 9.79
C TYR A 33 -0.24 15.68 9.56
N GLU A 34 -0.96 15.24 10.61
CA GLU A 34 -2.38 14.89 10.52
C GLU A 34 -3.27 16.07 10.13
N ARG A 35 -2.90 17.28 10.61
CA ARG A 35 -3.62 18.53 10.31
C ARG A 35 -3.12 19.23 9.04
N ASP A 36 -2.22 18.61 8.28
CA ASP A 36 -1.58 19.17 7.07
C ASP A 36 -0.92 20.56 7.32
N GLU A 37 -0.54 20.85 8.57
CA GLU A 37 0.16 22.09 8.95
C GLU A 37 1.63 22.04 8.49
N VAL A 38 2.20 20.83 8.47
CA VAL A 38 3.57 20.54 8.03
C VAL A 38 3.52 19.28 7.19
N LYS A 39 4.26 19.24 6.08
CA LYS A 39 4.42 18.00 5.30
C LYS A 39 5.63 17.21 5.81
N PRO A 40 5.52 15.89 5.98
CA PRO A 40 6.69 15.07 6.31
C PRO A 40 7.70 15.10 5.17
N SER A 41 8.99 14.97 5.49
CA SER A 41 10.01 14.67 4.48
C SER A 41 9.75 13.29 3.87
N ILE A 42 10.37 13.00 2.71
CA ILE A 42 10.27 11.69 2.07
C ILE A 42 10.72 10.56 3.02
N GLU A 43 11.81 10.77 3.76
CA GLU A 43 12.31 9.78 4.73
C GLU A 43 11.31 9.53 5.86
N VAL A 44 10.67 10.59 6.38
CA VAL A 44 9.65 10.45 7.43
C VAL A 44 8.40 9.77 6.89
N ALA A 45 7.96 10.11 5.69
CA ALA A 45 6.82 9.47 5.04
C ALA A 45 7.08 7.97 4.79
N ALA A 46 8.29 7.59 4.40
CA ALA A 46 8.69 6.19 4.26
C ALA A 46 8.62 5.45 5.62
N LYS A 47 9.18 6.03 6.69
CA LYS A 47 9.09 5.44 8.04
C LYS A 47 7.65 5.28 8.53
N ILE A 48 6.78 6.24 8.21
CA ILE A 48 5.35 6.15 8.52
C ILE A 48 4.71 4.98 7.75
N ALA A 49 4.99 4.87 6.45
CA ALA A 49 4.46 3.79 5.60
C ALA A 49 4.91 2.41 6.13
N ASP A 50 6.20 2.27 6.47
CA ASP A 50 6.77 1.04 7.03
C ASP A 50 6.11 0.65 8.36
N ALA A 51 5.96 1.63 9.27
CA ALA A 51 5.37 1.41 10.58
C ALA A 51 3.86 1.08 10.53
N LEU A 52 3.16 1.58 9.50
CA LEU A 52 1.76 1.26 9.23
C LEU A 52 1.59 0.02 8.35
N GLU A 53 2.69 -0.60 7.91
CA GLU A 53 2.70 -1.76 7.01
C GLU A 53 1.98 -1.53 5.67
N VAL A 54 2.01 -0.29 5.15
CA VAL A 54 1.40 0.11 3.88
C VAL A 54 2.45 0.61 2.90
N SER A 55 2.09 0.74 1.62
CA SER A 55 2.97 1.39 0.64
C SER A 55 2.95 2.91 0.79
N LEU A 56 4.04 3.57 0.38
CA LEU A 56 4.10 5.03 0.35
C LEU A 56 3.03 5.63 -0.59
N ASP A 57 2.77 4.99 -1.73
CA ASP A 57 1.72 5.40 -2.66
C ASP A 57 0.32 5.32 -2.04
N TYR A 58 0.06 4.28 -1.24
CA TYR A 58 -1.19 4.17 -0.49
C TYR A 58 -1.28 5.24 0.60
N LEU A 59 -0.20 5.45 1.37
CA LEU A 59 -0.13 6.47 2.41
C LEU A 59 -0.39 7.88 1.87
N THR A 60 0.14 8.18 0.69
CA THR A 60 0.02 9.49 0.03
C THR A 60 -1.25 9.65 -0.81
N GLY A 61 -2.02 8.58 -0.97
CA GLY A 61 -3.26 8.58 -1.74
C GLY A 61 -3.08 8.56 -3.25
N ASN A 62 -1.90 8.16 -3.75
CA ASN A 62 -1.67 7.90 -5.16
C ASN A 62 -2.37 6.61 -5.65
N THR A 63 -2.76 5.74 -4.72
CA THR A 63 -3.51 4.51 -5.00
C THR A 63 -4.42 4.13 -3.84
N ASP A 64 -5.59 3.56 -4.15
CA ASP A 64 -6.46 2.90 -3.16
C ASP A 64 -6.06 1.44 -2.92
N LEU A 65 -5.03 0.94 -3.62
CA LEU A 65 -4.58 -0.44 -3.53
C LEU A 65 -3.73 -0.64 -2.27
N LEU A 66 -4.33 -1.25 -1.26
CA LEU A 66 -3.60 -1.81 -0.12
C LEU A 66 -2.99 -3.15 -0.52
N LEU A 67 -1.66 -3.20 -0.63
CA LEU A 67 -0.93 -4.43 -0.93
C LEU A 67 -0.52 -5.11 0.38
N GLU A 68 -1.00 -6.33 0.59
CA GLU A 68 -0.53 -7.14 1.71
C GLU A 68 0.97 -7.47 1.54
N LYS A 69 1.75 -7.38 2.63
CA LYS A 69 3.17 -7.78 2.65
C LYS A 69 3.39 -9.19 2.11
N SER A 70 2.43 -10.09 2.36
CA SER A 70 2.43 -11.47 1.87
C SER A 70 2.43 -11.54 0.33
N MET A 71 1.65 -10.68 -0.34
CA MET A 71 1.56 -10.61 -1.80
C MET A 71 2.81 -10.00 -2.40
N VAL A 72 3.31 -8.90 -1.81
CA VAL A 72 4.54 -8.25 -2.27
C VAL A 72 5.72 -9.22 -2.20
N LYS A 73 5.83 -9.97 -1.10
CA LYS A 73 6.86 -11.00 -0.95
C LYS A 73 6.77 -12.07 -2.03
N ARG A 74 5.57 -12.60 -2.30
CA ARG A 74 5.37 -13.59 -3.38
C ARG A 74 5.84 -13.04 -4.72
N ILE A 75 5.49 -11.79 -5.06
CA ILE A 75 5.93 -11.15 -6.31
C ILE A 75 7.45 -11.03 -6.36
N ALA A 76 8.09 -10.63 -5.25
CA ALA A 76 9.54 -10.53 -5.16
C ALA A 76 10.22 -11.90 -5.33
N ASP A 77 9.69 -12.95 -4.71
CA ASP A 77 10.19 -14.32 -4.86
C ASP A 77 10.06 -14.80 -6.33
N ILE A 78 8.95 -14.48 -6.99
CA ILE A 78 8.71 -14.81 -8.42
C ILE A 78 9.73 -14.12 -9.34
N GLN A 79 10.18 -12.91 -9.01
CA GLN A 79 11.19 -12.19 -9.79
C GLN A 79 12.59 -12.80 -9.66
N GLN A 80 12.83 -13.65 -8.67
CA GLN A 80 14.11 -14.33 -8.46
C GLN A 80 14.17 -15.70 -9.13
N LEU A 81 13.07 -16.17 -9.73
CA LEU A 81 13.02 -17.45 -10.42
C LEU A 81 13.74 -17.39 -11.78
N PRO A 82 14.21 -18.55 -12.30
CA PRO A 82 14.60 -18.68 -13.69
C PRO A 82 13.49 -18.22 -14.65
N GLU A 83 13.87 -17.69 -15.81
CA GLU A 83 12.94 -17.08 -16.77
C GLU A 83 11.86 -18.07 -17.24
N ASP A 84 12.21 -19.34 -17.42
CA ASP A 84 11.30 -20.40 -17.82
C ASP A 84 10.29 -20.74 -16.70
N GLU A 85 10.73 -20.86 -15.45
CA GLU A 85 9.84 -21.06 -14.30
C GLU A 85 8.89 -19.87 -14.10
N GLN A 86 9.41 -18.65 -14.24
CA GLN A 86 8.62 -17.43 -14.16
C GLN A 86 7.54 -17.37 -15.25
N ALA A 87 7.90 -17.73 -16.49
CA ALA A 87 6.97 -17.79 -17.62
C ALA A 87 5.82 -18.79 -17.38
N HIS A 88 6.13 -19.97 -16.83
CA HIS A 88 5.10 -20.96 -16.48
C HIS A 88 4.12 -20.42 -15.43
N LEU A 89 4.63 -19.72 -14.42
CA LEU A 89 3.77 -19.16 -13.37
C LEU A 89 2.88 -18.03 -13.90
N PHE A 90 3.40 -17.15 -14.75
CA PHE A 90 2.59 -16.11 -15.38
C PHE A 90 1.50 -16.70 -16.28
N ALA A 91 1.82 -17.73 -17.07
CA ALA A 91 0.82 -18.42 -17.88
C ALA A 91 -0.30 -19.04 -17.02
N LEU A 92 0.05 -19.61 -15.86
CA LEU A 92 -0.93 -20.14 -14.91
C LEU A 92 -1.81 -19.03 -14.33
N MET A 93 -1.21 -17.92 -13.87
CA MET A 93 -1.95 -16.77 -13.34
C MET A 93 -2.92 -16.21 -14.38
N ASP A 94 -2.46 -16.04 -15.62
CA ASP A 94 -3.29 -15.55 -16.73
C ASP A 94 -4.46 -16.47 -17.02
N ALA A 95 -4.26 -17.79 -16.98
CA ALA A 95 -5.31 -18.77 -17.15
C ALA A 95 -6.40 -18.65 -16.07
N PHE A 96 -6.02 -18.56 -14.80
CA PHE A 96 -6.97 -18.38 -13.69
C PHE A 96 -7.73 -17.06 -13.78
N LEU A 97 -7.03 -15.96 -14.05
CA LEU A 97 -7.67 -14.64 -14.18
C LEU A 97 -8.63 -14.58 -15.37
N ARG A 98 -8.26 -15.21 -16.49
CA ARG A 98 -9.12 -15.31 -17.67
C ARG A 98 -10.36 -16.15 -17.38
N ASP A 99 -10.21 -17.32 -16.76
CA ASP A 99 -11.34 -18.19 -16.40
C ASP A 99 -12.31 -17.46 -15.46
N HIS A 100 -11.80 -16.77 -14.43
CA HIS A 100 -12.63 -16.01 -13.52
C HIS A 100 -13.42 -14.87 -14.21
N LYS A 101 -12.76 -14.08 -15.06
CA LYS A 101 -13.41 -13.02 -15.85
C LYS A 101 -14.49 -13.58 -16.77
N THR A 102 -14.21 -14.72 -17.41
CA THR A 102 -15.10 -15.41 -18.34
C THR A 102 -16.33 -15.95 -17.62
N LYS A 103 -16.17 -16.62 -16.48
CA LYS A 103 -17.28 -17.09 -15.64
C LYS A 103 -18.18 -15.96 -15.16
N LYS A 104 -17.59 -14.82 -14.77
CA LYS A 104 -18.35 -13.64 -14.36
C LYS A 104 -19.19 -13.07 -15.52
N ALA A 105 -18.68 -13.11 -16.75
CA ALA A 105 -19.39 -12.63 -17.94
C ALA A 105 -20.56 -13.53 -18.36
N TYR A 106 -20.48 -14.85 -18.13
CA TYR A 106 -21.57 -15.80 -18.42
C TYR A 106 -22.57 -15.99 -17.27
N ALA A 107 -22.28 -15.44 -16.09
CA ALA A 107 -23.17 -15.45 -14.93
C ALA A 107 -24.06 -14.19 -14.82
N GLN A 108 -24.05 -13.33 -15.84
CA GLN A 108 -24.88 -12.13 -15.98
C GLN A 108 -25.90 -12.29 -17.10
#